data_AF-A0A815V100-F1
#
_entry.id   AF-A0A815V100-F1
#
_cell.length_a   1.000
_cell.length_b   1.000
_cell.length_c   1.000
_cell.angle_alpha   90.00
_cell.angle_beta   90.00
_cell.angle_gamma   90.00
#
_symmetry.space_group_name_H-M   'P 1'
#
loop_
_entity.id
_entity.type
_entity.pdbx_description
1 polymer ?
#
loop_
_entity_poly.entity_id
_entity_poly.type
_entity_poly.pdbx_seq_one_letter_code
_entity_poly.pdbx_strand_id
1 'polypeptide(L)'
;MMKTFEYDDKLPSLPLPTLEHTLERYLDSIQTVVSDDEYIKTKKIVEQFAKGTGRELHEQLKTNIEKRQERNWLAKWWDEEIYLKWRLPIAPAMNMMGFNCLVPPKANSQLIRTSMAISMVLVTRNTQHSPNRLKLSGLV
;
A
#
# COMPACT_ATOMS: atom_id res chain seq x y z
N MET A 1 -12.16 -16.54 20.71
CA MET A 1 -11.14 -15.51 20.42
C MET A 1 -10.94 -15.50 18.92
N MET A 2 -11.05 -14.33 18.29
CA MET A 2 -10.86 -14.14 16.85
C MET A 2 -9.40 -14.37 16.48
N LYS A 3 -9.13 -15.05 15.37
CA LYS A 3 -7.74 -15.25 14.89
C LYS A 3 -7.30 -14.07 14.03
N THR A 4 -6.00 -13.76 14.02
CA THR A 4 -5.40 -12.62 13.28
C THR A 4 -5.82 -12.57 11.81
N PHE A 5 -5.84 -13.72 11.12
CA PHE A 5 -6.11 -13.83 9.67
C PHE A 5 -7.47 -14.47 9.36
N GLU A 6 -8.41 -14.48 10.31
CA GLU A 6 -9.69 -15.19 10.18
C GLU A 6 -10.56 -14.71 9.01
N TYR A 7 -10.34 -13.48 8.56
CA TYR A 7 -11.13 -12.84 7.53
C TYR A 7 -10.38 -12.66 6.21
N ASP A 8 -9.10 -13.04 6.13
CA ASP A 8 -8.26 -12.81 4.95
C ASP A 8 -8.89 -13.45 3.71
N ASP A 9 -9.42 -14.67 3.82
CA ASP A 9 -10.10 -15.37 2.72
C ASP A 9 -11.49 -14.80 2.39
N LYS A 10 -12.06 -13.97 3.27
CA LYS A 10 -13.39 -13.38 3.10
C LYS A 10 -13.36 -11.97 2.48
N LEU A 11 -12.18 -11.36 2.34
CA LEU A 11 -12.05 -10.04 1.72
C LEU A 11 -12.50 -10.08 0.24
N PRO A 12 -13.16 -9.05 -0.26
CA PRO A 12 -13.48 -8.96 -1.69
C PRO A 12 -12.19 -8.80 -2.51
N SER A 13 -12.23 -9.22 -3.77
CA SER A 13 -11.18 -8.89 -4.73
C SER A 13 -11.16 -7.38 -4.99
N LEU A 14 -9.98 -6.83 -5.32
CA LEU A 14 -9.81 -5.43 -5.69
C LEU A 14 -10.61 -5.13 -6.97
N PRO A 15 -11.63 -4.24 -6.93
CA PRO A 15 -12.40 -3.91 -8.12
C PRO A 15 -11.55 -3.14 -9.14
N LEU A 16 -11.86 -3.32 -10.42
CA LEU A 16 -11.39 -2.44 -11.48
C LEU A 16 -12.46 -1.34 -11.69
N PRO A 17 -12.17 -0.06 -11.42
CA PRO A 17 -13.09 1.03 -11.73
C PRO A 17 -13.31 1.13 -13.24
N THR A 18 -14.47 1.63 -13.67
CA THR A 18 -14.70 1.85 -15.10
C THR A 18 -13.77 2.93 -15.63
N LEU A 19 -13.49 2.88 -16.94
CA LEU A 19 -12.68 3.89 -17.60
C LEU A 19 -13.32 5.28 -17.45
N GLU A 20 -14.63 5.39 -17.64
CA GLU A 20 -15.37 6.65 -17.54
C GLU A 20 -15.23 7.27 -16.15
N HIS A 21 -15.45 6.47 -15.10
CA HIS A 21 -15.33 6.94 -13.72
C HIS A 21 -13.89 7.41 -13.39
N THR A 22 -12.89 6.67 -13.89
CA THR A 22 -11.48 7.02 -13.71
C THR A 22 -11.15 8.35 -14.38
N LEU A 23 -11.63 8.56 -15.62
CA LEU A 23 -11.36 9.76 -16.40
C LEU A 23 -12.10 11.00 -15.86
N GLU A 24 -13.33 10.83 -15.37
CA GLU A 24 -14.09 11.89 -14.69
C GLU A 24 -13.33 12.37 -13.44
N ARG A 25 -12.93 11.44 -12.56
CA ARG A 25 -12.18 11.77 -11.34
C ARG A 25 -10.81 12.37 -11.63
N TYR A 26 -10.15 11.94 -12.71
CA TYR A 26 -8.92 12.58 -13.16
C TYR A 26 -9.15 14.06 -13.51
N LEU A 27 -10.17 14.38 -14.32
CA LEU A 27 -10.49 15.76 -14.68
C LEU A 27 -10.85 16.61 -13.46
N ASP A 28 -11.67 16.08 -12.56
CA ASP A 28 -12.03 16.77 -11.31
C ASP A 28 -10.79 17.06 -10.46
N SER A 29 -9.83 16.13 -10.39
CA SER A 29 -8.62 16.32 -9.59
C SER A 29 -7.71 17.42 -10.11
N ILE A 30 -7.59 17.57 -11.43
CA ILE A 30 -6.66 18.52 -12.04
C ILE A 30 -7.26 19.92 -12.17
N GLN A 31 -8.60 20.04 -12.15
CA GLN A 31 -9.30 21.32 -12.36
C GLN A 31 -8.82 22.42 -11.39
N THR A 32 -8.41 22.04 -10.18
CA THR A 32 -7.94 22.98 -9.14
C THR A 32 -6.45 23.32 -9.25
N VAL A 33 -5.69 22.60 -10.08
CA VAL A 33 -4.24 22.68 -10.16
C VAL A 33 -3.78 23.43 -11.41
N VAL A 34 -4.53 23.31 -12.50
CA VAL A 34 -4.13 23.84 -13.83
C VAL A 34 -4.96 25.08 -14.19
N SER A 35 -4.46 25.87 -15.15
CA SER A 35 -5.22 26.99 -15.73
C SER A 35 -6.41 26.49 -16.56
N ASP A 36 -7.40 27.37 -16.79
CA ASP A 36 -8.57 27.05 -17.62
C ASP A 36 -8.18 26.57 -19.03
N ASP A 37 -7.18 27.22 -19.64
CA ASP A 37 -6.68 26.85 -20.97
C ASP A 37 -6.05 25.45 -20.99
N GLU A 38 -5.28 25.09 -19.95
CA GLU A 38 -4.70 23.76 -19.78
C GLU A 38 -5.77 22.70 -19.48
N TYR A 39 -6.78 23.07 -18.69
CA TYR A 39 -7.91 22.20 -18.40
C TYR A 39 -8.69 21.87 -19.68
N ILE A 40 -9.01 22.88 -20.50
CA ILE A 40 -9.70 22.68 -21.79
C ILE A 40 -8.89 21.79 -22.72
N LYS A 41 -7.56 21.98 -22.80
CA LYS A 41 -6.67 21.11 -23.59
C LYS A 41 -6.69 19.68 -23.06
N THR A 42 -6.55 19.50 -21.75
CA THR A 42 -6.53 18.18 -21.12
C THR A 42 -7.86 17.45 -21.28
N LYS A 43 -8.99 18.14 -21.14
CA LYS A 43 -10.32 17.59 -21.38
C LYS A 43 -10.46 17.01 -22.79
N LYS A 44 -9.97 17.72 -23.82
CA LYS A 44 -9.96 17.20 -25.20
C LYS A 44 -9.11 15.94 -25.33
N ILE A 45 -7.95 15.87 -24.68
CA ILE A 45 -7.09 14.69 -24.68
C ILE A 45 -7.80 13.51 -24.00
N VAL A 46 -8.42 13.74 -22.84
CA VAL A 46 -9.18 12.73 -22.10
C VAL A 46 -10.36 12.19 -22.92
N GLU A 47 -11.10 13.05 -23.61
CA GLU A 47 -12.20 12.65 -24.49
C GLU A 47 -11.71 11.80 -25.68
N GLN A 48 -10.57 12.14 -26.27
CA GLN A 48 -9.94 11.36 -27.33
C GLN A 48 -9.44 10.01 -26.81
N PHE A 49 -8.81 10.00 -25.64
CA PHE A 49 -8.32 8.78 -24.98
C PHE A 49 -9.48 7.82 -24.65
N ALA A 50 -10.57 8.34 -24.09
CA ALA A 50 -11.77 7.56 -23.78
C ALA A 50 -12.36 6.84 -25.00
N LYS A 51 -12.33 7.50 -26.17
CA LYS A 51 -12.89 6.97 -27.42
C LYS A 51 -11.91 6.12 -28.23
N GLY A 52 -10.61 6.25 -27.98
CA GLY A 52 -9.54 5.57 -28.70
C GLY A 52 -8.78 4.58 -27.81
N THR A 53 -7.46 4.76 -27.75
CA THR A 53 -6.52 3.83 -27.12
C THR A 53 -6.82 3.55 -25.65
N GLY A 54 -7.44 4.48 -24.91
CA GLY A 54 -7.81 4.25 -23.51
C GLY A 54 -8.80 3.11 -23.32
N ARG A 55 -9.77 2.97 -24.23
CA ARG A 55 -10.72 1.85 -24.24
C ARG A 55 -10.00 0.53 -24.52
N GLU A 56 -9.10 0.51 -25.52
CA GLU A 56 -8.33 -0.67 -25.88
C GLU A 56 -7.45 -1.15 -24.71
N LEU A 57 -6.75 -0.22 -24.05
CA LEU A 57 -5.92 -0.52 -22.89
C LEU A 57 -6.75 -1.00 -21.70
N HIS A 58 -7.93 -0.41 -21.46
CA HIS A 58 -8.82 -0.82 -20.38
C HIS A 58 -9.35 -2.25 -20.59
N GLU A 59 -9.73 -2.61 -21.81
CA GLU A 59 -10.15 -3.98 -22.13
C GLU A 59 -8.99 -4.99 -22.03
N GLN A 60 -7.78 -4.61 -22.44
CA GLN A 60 -6.58 -5.43 -22.23
C GLN A 60 -6.29 -5.63 -20.73
N LEU A 61 -6.41 -4.58 -19.93
CA LEU A 61 -6.27 -4.64 -18.48
C LEU A 61 -7.29 -5.60 -17.87
N LYS A 62 -8.58 -5.44 -18.21
CA LYS A 62 -9.65 -6.33 -17.77
C LYS A 62 -9.39 -7.79 -18.15
N THR A 63 -9.02 -8.03 -19.40
CA THR A 63 -8.66 -9.38 -19.89
C THR A 63 -7.48 -9.97 -19.11
N ASN A 64 -6.47 -9.18 -18.80
CA ASN A 64 -5.31 -9.64 -18.03
C ASN A 64 -5.67 -9.95 -16.57
N ILE A 65 -6.56 -9.16 -15.96
CA ILE A 65 -7.08 -9.40 -14.61
C ILE A 65 -7.84 -10.73 -14.58
N GLU A 66 -8.75 -10.93 -15.52
CA GLU A 66 -9.54 -12.17 -15.65
C GLU A 66 -8.65 -13.40 -15.86
N LYS A 67 -7.58 -13.27 -16.66
CA LYS A 67 -6.61 -14.36 -16.91
C LYS A 67 -5.77 -14.70 -15.69
N ARG A 68 -5.34 -13.72 -14.90
CA ARG A 68 -4.48 -13.94 -13.73
C ARG A 68 -5.24 -14.52 -12.54
N GLN A 69 -6.55 -14.24 -12.44
CA GLN A 69 -7.40 -14.70 -11.34
C GLN A 69 -6.85 -14.33 -9.94
N GLU A 70 -6.15 -13.20 -9.86
CA GLU A 70 -5.59 -12.67 -8.62
C GLU A 70 -6.65 -11.88 -7.84
N ARG A 71 -6.71 -12.03 -6.52
CA ARG A 71 -7.61 -11.24 -5.65
C ARG A 71 -7.26 -9.75 -5.63
N ASN A 72 -5.99 -9.42 -5.84
CA ASN A 72 -5.52 -8.06 -6.00
C ASN A 72 -4.63 -7.99 -7.25
N TRP A 73 -5.22 -7.55 -8.35
CA TRP A 73 -4.53 -7.49 -9.65
C TRP A 73 -3.42 -6.45 -9.72
N LEU A 74 -3.41 -5.47 -8.80
CA LEU A 74 -2.46 -4.37 -8.80
C LEU A 74 -1.21 -4.70 -7.97
N ALA A 75 -1.31 -5.59 -6.98
CA ALA A 75 -0.25 -5.83 -5.98
C ALA A 75 1.13 -6.04 -6.61
N LYS A 76 1.25 -6.98 -7.56
CA LYS A 76 2.53 -7.29 -8.21
C LYS A 76 3.08 -6.11 -9.02
N TRP A 77 2.22 -5.42 -9.77
CA TRP A 77 2.65 -4.24 -10.53
C TRP A 77 3.08 -3.09 -9.63
N TRP A 78 2.39 -2.89 -8.51
CA TRP A 78 2.76 -1.89 -7.53
C TRP A 78 4.15 -2.18 -6.95
N ASP A 79 4.38 -3.42 -6.51
CA ASP A 79 5.68 -3.85 -5.99
C ASP A 79 6.80 -3.64 -7.01
N GLU A 80 6.59 -4.07 -8.26
CA GLU A 80 7.59 -3.99 -9.31
C GLU A 80 7.85 -2.55 -9.76
N GLU A 81 6.82 -1.81 -10.17
CA GLU A 81 6.98 -0.51 -10.83
C GLU A 81 7.30 0.62 -9.85
N ILE A 82 6.74 0.58 -8.63
CA ILE A 82 6.91 1.67 -7.66
C ILE A 82 8.13 1.45 -6.77
N TYR A 83 8.42 0.20 -6.40
CA TYR A 83 9.48 -0.10 -5.44
C TYR A 83 10.68 -0.79 -6.07
N LEU A 84 10.50 -1.97 -6.66
CA LEU A 84 11.63 -2.86 -6.99
C LEU A 84 12.41 -2.44 -8.23
N LYS A 85 11.77 -1.77 -9.19
CA LYS A 85 12.45 -1.20 -10.37
C LYS A 85 13.06 0.16 -10.10
N TRP A 86 12.66 0.85 -9.04
CA TRP A 86 13.15 2.20 -8.75
C TRP A 86 14.64 2.16 -8.38
N ARG A 87 15.43 3.04 -9.01
CA ARG A 87 16.91 3.02 -8.90
C ARG A 87 17.48 4.11 -8.00
N LEU A 88 16.65 4.97 -7.43
CA LEU A 88 17.11 6.00 -6.51
C LEU A 88 17.44 5.41 -5.12
N PRO A 89 18.31 6.06 -4.35
CA PRO A 89 18.65 5.59 -3.01
C PRO A 89 17.41 5.45 -2.12
N ILE A 90 17.15 4.23 -1.64
CA ILE A 90 15.93 3.89 -0.88
C ILE A 90 15.84 4.64 0.45
N ALA A 91 16.98 4.85 1.14
CA ALA A 91 17.02 5.45 2.47
C ALA A 91 16.41 6.86 2.53
N PRO A 92 16.79 7.83 1.68
CA PRO A 92 16.15 9.14 1.65
C PRO A 92 14.83 9.17 0.87
N ALA A 93 14.63 8.26 -0.09
CA ALA A 93 13.56 8.41 -1.08
C ALA A 93 12.29 7.58 -0.78
N MET A 94 12.39 6.47 -0.04
CA MET A 94 11.26 5.58 0.28
C MET A 94 11.09 5.25 1.75
N ASN A 95 12.20 5.06 2.47
CA ASN A 95 12.12 4.53 3.83
C ASN A 95 11.34 5.50 4.74
N MET A 96 10.24 5.00 5.28
CA MET A 96 9.46 5.70 6.29
C MET A 96 10.13 5.50 7.65
N MET A 97 10.33 6.59 8.40
CA MET A 97 10.86 6.52 9.77
C MET A 97 9.80 6.99 10.77
N GLY A 98 9.50 6.13 11.75
CA GLY A 98 8.68 6.47 12.90
C GLY A 98 9.48 6.28 14.19
N PHE A 99 9.37 7.22 15.12
CA PHE A 99 10.05 7.12 16.41
C PHE A 99 9.10 6.62 17.49
N ASN A 100 9.57 5.67 18.30
CA ASN A 100 8.85 5.23 19.48
C ASN A 100 9.22 6.16 20.66
N CYS A 101 8.26 6.96 21.12
CA CYS A 101 8.43 7.89 22.24
C CYS A 101 7.89 7.35 23.58
N LEU A 102 7.58 6.05 23.69
CA LEU A 102 6.95 5.48 24.89
C LEU A 102 7.76 5.70 26.18
N VAL A 103 9.10 5.78 26.09
CA VAL A 103 9.96 6.10 27.23
C VAL A 103 10.69 7.41 26.97
N PRO A 104 10.45 8.45 27.79
CA PRO A 104 11.11 9.75 27.66
C PRO A 104 12.64 9.61 27.68
N PRO A 105 13.36 10.39 26.85
CA PRO A 105 14.81 10.35 26.85
C PRO A 105 15.37 10.90 28.17
N LYS A 106 16.24 10.12 28.82
CA LYS A 106 17.04 10.55 29.98
C LYS A 106 18.51 10.21 29.73
N ALA A 107 19.43 11.05 30.21
CA ALA A 107 20.86 10.76 30.13
C ALA A 107 21.17 9.36 30.71
N ASN A 108 22.05 8.61 30.04
CA ASN A 108 22.48 7.26 30.42
C ASN A 108 21.36 6.20 30.51
N SER A 109 20.18 6.45 29.90
CA SER A 109 19.06 5.50 29.91
C SER A 109 19.00 4.57 28.69
N GLN A 110 19.97 4.65 27.77
CA GLN A 110 19.93 3.91 26.50
C GLN A 110 19.77 2.40 26.70
N LEU A 111 20.54 1.79 27.61
CA LEU A 111 20.47 0.35 27.87
C LEU A 111 19.07 -0.10 28.30
N ILE A 112 18.45 0.63 29.23
CA ILE A 112 17.10 0.33 29.75
C ILE A 112 16.05 0.54 28.66
N ARG A 113 16.14 1.63 27.89
CA ARG A 113 15.18 1.92 26.80
C ARG A 113 15.27 0.89 25.68
N THR A 114 16.49 0.49 25.31
CA THR A 114 16.73 -0.54 24.29
C THR A 114 16.24 -1.91 24.76
N SER A 115 16.49 -2.31 26.02
CA SER A 115 16.01 -3.60 26.52
C SER A 115 14.48 -3.69 26.55
N MET A 116 13.80 -2.61 26.97
CA MET A 116 12.34 -2.49 26.91
C MET A 116 11.81 -2.55 25.47
N ALA A 117 12.42 -1.81 24.55
CA ALA A 117 12.01 -1.80 23.14
C ALA A 117 12.16 -3.19 22.49
N ILE A 118 13.28 -3.87 22.72
CA ILE A 118 13.51 -5.24 22.22
C ILE A 118 12.49 -6.20 22.84
N SER A 119 12.26 -6.12 24.15
CA SER A 119 11.26 -6.97 24.83
C SER A 119 9.87 -6.79 24.20
N MET A 120 9.46 -5.55 23.94
CA MET A 120 8.18 -5.24 23.29
C MET A 120 8.09 -5.86 21.88
N VAL A 121 9.13 -5.70 21.06
CA VAL A 121 9.17 -6.28 19.71
C VAL A 121 9.07 -7.81 19.75
N LEU A 122 9.77 -8.46 20.70
CA LEU A 122 9.72 -9.91 20.85
C LEU A 122 8.34 -10.40 21.29
N VAL A 123 7.69 -9.69 22.22
CA VAL A 123 6.31 -10.01 22.63
C VAL A 123 5.37 -9.88 21.43
N THR A 124 5.41 -8.77 20.68
CA THR A 124 4.56 -8.58 19.50
C THR A 124 4.78 -9.67 18.46
N ARG A 125 6.03 -10.01 18.14
CA ARG A 125 6.36 -11.11 17.22
C ARG A 125 5.75 -12.43 17.68
N ASN A 126 5.87 -12.76 18.96
CA ASN A 126 5.36 -14.01 19.50
C ASN A 126 3.83 -14.05 19.53
N THR A 127 3.16 -12.90 19.67
CA THR A 127 1.69 -12.83 19.60
C THR A 127 1.13 -12.99 18.18
N GLN A 128 1.85 -12.54 17.14
CA GLN A 128 1.38 -12.63 15.75
C GLN A 128 1.52 -14.03 15.13
N HIS A 129 2.45 -14.87 15.62
CA HIS A 129 2.76 -16.19 15.03
C HIS A 129 2.13 -17.40 15.74
N SER A 130 1.24 -17.22 16.71
CA SER A 130 0.73 -18.34 17.50
C SER A 130 -0.76 -18.65 17.26
N PRO A 131 -1.09 -19.73 16.52
CA PRO A 131 -2.34 -20.44 16.73
C PRO A 131 -2.26 -21.46 17.87
N ASN A 132 -1.06 -21.91 18.30
CA ASN A 132 -0.84 -22.87 19.40
C ASN A 132 0.66 -22.95 19.79
N ARG A 133 0.97 -22.95 21.11
CA ARG A 133 2.30 -23.18 21.77
C ARG A 133 3.29 -21.98 21.72
N LEU A 134 3.91 -21.50 22.80
CA LEU A 134 4.53 -22.14 23.96
C LEU A 134 4.33 -21.32 25.25
N LYS A 135 4.11 -22.01 26.37
CA LYS A 135 4.28 -21.47 27.73
C LYS A 135 5.73 -21.01 27.88
N LEU A 136 5.95 -19.70 28.02
CA LEU A 136 7.17 -19.18 28.63
C LEU A 136 7.05 -19.36 30.14
N SER A 137 7.25 -20.60 30.60
CA SER A 137 7.60 -20.89 31.98
C SER A 137 9.09 -21.16 32.03
N GLY A 138 9.84 -20.23 32.62
CA GLY A 138 11.27 -20.42 32.92
C GLY A 138 12.15 -19.27 32.43
N LEU A 139 11.97 -18.08 33.01
CA LEU A 139 13.02 -17.08 33.20
C LEU A 139 12.65 -16.20 34.41
N VAL A 140 12.48 -16.87 35.55
CA VAL A 140 12.88 -16.45 36.90
C VAL A 140 13.33 -17.73 37.60
#